data_AF-A0A2X2K747-F1
#
_entry.id   AF-A0A2X2K747-F1
#
_cell.length_a   1.000
_cell.length_b   1.000
_cell.length_c   1.000
_cell.angle_alpha   90.00
_cell.angle_beta   90.00
_cell.angle_gamma   90.00
#
_symmetry.space_group_name_H-M   'P 1'
#
loop_
_entity.id
_entity.type
_entity.pdbx_description
1 polymer ?
#
loop_
_entity_poly.entity_id
_entity_poly.type
_entity_poly.pdbx_seq_one_letter_code
_entity_poly.pdbx_strand_id
1 'polypeptide(L)'
;MLDFNSGYYSNIIGVEGGAYYVYKLGARADMSTRWYLDGDKSFGFALGAVKIKPSENSLLKLGRFGTDYSYGSLPYRIPLMAGSSQRTLPTVSEGALGYWALTPNIDLWGMWRSRVFLWTDSTTGIRDEGVYNSQTGKYDKHRARSFLAASWHDDTSRYSLGASVQKDVSNQIQSILEKSIPLDPNYTLKGELLGFYAQLEGLSRNTSQPNETALVSGQLTWNAPWGSVFGSGGYLRHAMNGAVVDTDIGYPFSLSLDRNREGMQS
;
A
#
# COMPACT_ATOMS: atom_id res chain seq x y z
N MET A 1 9.20 -17.12 -6.72
CA MET A 1 7.88 -16.78 -6.17
C MET A 1 7.03 -18.02 -6.27
N LEU A 2 6.40 -18.41 -5.16
CA LEU A 2 5.43 -19.48 -5.10
C LEU A 2 4.19 -18.92 -4.42
N ASP A 3 3.03 -19.05 -5.06
CA ASP A 3 1.74 -18.73 -4.48
C ASP A 3 0.81 -19.92 -4.58
N PHE A 4 0.01 -20.07 -3.54
CA PHE A 4 -1.01 -21.08 -3.40
C PHE A 4 -2.28 -20.41 -2.91
N ASN A 5 -3.38 -20.66 -3.59
CA ASN A 5 -4.69 -20.19 -3.19
C ASN A 5 -5.69 -21.32 -3.41
N SER A 6 -6.27 -21.83 -2.33
CA SER A 6 -7.23 -22.93 -2.42
C SER A 6 -8.60 -22.44 -2.89
N GLY A 7 -9.43 -23.36 -3.40
CA GLY A 7 -10.89 -23.15 -3.40
C GLY A 7 -11.44 -23.02 -1.97
N TYR A 8 -12.72 -22.67 -1.86
CA TYR A 8 -13.41 -22.70 -0.57
C TYR A 8 -14.01 -24.09 -0.32
N TYR A 9 -13.59 -24.73 0.77
CA TYR A 9 -14.26 -25.90 1.32
C TYR A 9 -15.63 -25.49 1.87
N SER A 10 -16.66 -26.24 1.47
CA SER A 10 -18.05 -25.98 1.84
C SER A 10 -18.52 -24.53 1.55
N ASN A 11 -17.93 -23.88 0.55
CA ASN A 11 -18.16 -22.46 0.19
C ASN A 11 -17.84 -21.43 1.30
N ILE A 12 -17.19 -21.84 2.41
CA ILE A 12 -16.98 -20.96 3.57
C ILE A 12 -15.50 -20.77 3.87
N ILE A 13 -14.68 -21.83 3.91
CA ILE A 13 -13.30 -21.75 4.40
C ILE A 13 -12.32 -22.15 3.31
N GLY A 14 -11.29 -21.36 3.08
CA GLY A 14 -10.13 -21.72 2.26
C GLY A 14 -8.85 -21.26 2.94
N VAL A 15 -7.72 -21.54 2.29
CA VAL A 15 -6.41 -21.10 2.73
C VAL A 15 -5.62 -20.54 1.56
N GLU A 16 -4.75 -19.60 1.85
CA GLU A 16 -3.70 -19.14 0.94
C GLU A 16 -2.35 -19.29 1.61
N GLY A 17 -1.33 -19.47 0.79
CA GLY A 17 0.05 -19.58 1.22
C GLY A 17 0.97 -19.07 0.13
N GLY A 18 2.17 -18.67 0.51
CA GLY A 18 3.16 -18.22 -0.45
C GLY A 18 4.56 -18.21 0.13
N ALA A 19 5.54 -18.32 -0.74
CA ALA A 19 6.95 -18.23 -0.41
C ALA A 19 7.67 -17.37 -1.45
N TYR A 20 8.34 -16.35 -0.95
CA TYR A 20 8.97 -15.30 -1.72
C TYR A 20 10.44 -15.26 -1.35
N TYR A 21 11.31 -15.29 -2.35
CA TYR A 21 12.75 -15.24 -2.15
C TYR A 21 13.40 -14.56 -3.34
N VAL A 22 14.35 -13.67 -3.04
CA VAL A 22 15.10 -12.89 -4.02
C VAL A 22 16.57 -13.12 -3.74
N TYR A 23 17.33 -13.34 -4.81
CA TYR A 23 18.78 -13.41 -4.78
C TYR A 23 19.37 -12.36 -5.71
N LYS A 24 20.31 -11.58 -5.20
CA LYS A 24 21.02 -10.54 -5.94
C LYS A 24 21.93 -11.17 -6.99
N LEU A 25 21.67 -10.90 -8.27
CA LEU A 25 22.54 -11.34 -9.37
C LEU A 25 23.82 -10.50 -9.50
N GLY A 26 23.75 -9.23 -9.10
CA GLY A 26 24.89 -8.31 -9.08
C GLY A 26 24.41 -6.87 -8.87
N ALA A 27 25.23 -6.05 -8.21
CA ALA A 27 25.09 -4.60 -8.23
C ALA A 27 26.49 -4.01 -8.07
N ARG A 28 26.83 -2.99 -8.87
CA ARG A 28 28.11 -2.29 -8.72
C ARG A 28 28.12 -1.54 -7.38
N ALA A 29 29.28 -1.46 -6.75
CA ALA A 29 29.42 -0.88 -5.41
C ALA A 29 29.11 0.64 -5.36
N ASP A 30 29.24 1.32 -6.49
CA ASP A 30 28.94 2.74 -6.69
C ASP A 30 27.47 3.02 -7.08
N MET A 31 26.66 1.97 -7.28
CA MET A 31 25.26 2.09 -7.65
C MET A 31 24.35 1.90 -6.44
N SER A 32 23.51 2.90 -6.16
CA SER A 32 22.49 2.78 -5.12
C SER A 32 21.50 1.66 -5.48
N THR A 33 21.37 0.68 -4.58
CA THR A 33 20.29 -0.30 -4.63
C THR A 33 18.97 0.28 -4.12
N ARG A 34 18.93 1.57 -3.72
CA ARG A 34 17.74 2.25 -3.17
C ARG A 34 17.09 1.48 -2.01
N TRP A 35 17.94 0.95 -1.11
CA TRP A 35 17.57 0.10 0.03
C TRP A 35 16.85 -1.22 -0.31
N TYR A 36 16.75 -1.54 -1.60
CA TYR A 36 16.03 -2.72 -2.07
C TYR A 36 16.60 -4.03 -1.55
N LEU A 37 17.92 -4.07 -1.49
CA LEU A 37 18.67 -5.17 -0.91
C LEU A 37 19.22 -4.79 0.46
N ASP A 38 19.25 -3.48 0.77
CA ASP A 38 19.86 -2.93 1.98
C ASP A 38 21.22 -3.53 2.39
N GLY A 39 22.03 -3.92 1.39
CA GLY A 39 23.34 -4.55 1.59
C GLY A 39 23.35 -6.08 1.54
N ASP A 40 22.18 -6.73 1.61
CA ASP A 40 22.04 -8.17 1.58
C ASP A 40 22.22 -8.78 0.17
N LYS A 41 22.68 -10.04 0.18
CA LYS A 41 22.76 -10.86 -1.04
C LYS A 41 21.42 -11.48 -1.41
N SER A 42 20.51 -11.64 -0.45
CA SER A 42 19.22 -12.26 -0.64
C SER A 42 18.31 -12.05 0.56
N PHE A 43 17.01 -12.01 0.32
CA PHE A 43 15.99 -11.90 1.36
C PHE A 43 14.69 -12.57 0.89
N GLY A 44 13.81 -12.87 1.83
CA GLY A 44 12.55 -13.54 1.52
C GLY A 44 11.66 -13.72 2.73
N PHE A 45 10.43 -14.14 2.48
CA PHE A 45 9.44 -14.43 3.50
C PHE A 45 8.44 -15.48 3.02
N ALA A 46 7.72 -16.06 3.98
CA ALA A 46 6.58 -16.91 3.72
C ALA A 46 5.31 -16.27 4.31
N LEU A 47 4.20 -16.44 3.60
CA LEU A 47 2.87 -16.02 4.01
C LEU A 47 1.93 -17.22 4.07
N GLY A 48 0.85 -17.05 4.82
CA GLY A 48 -0.10 -18.10 5.12
C GLY A 48 -1.30 -17.48 5.83
N ALA A 49 -2.48 -17.62 5.24
CA ALA A 49 -3.70 -17.08 5.80
C ALA A 49 -4.89 -18.01 5.56
N VAL A 50 -5.82 -17.98 6.50
CA VAL A 50 -7.15 -18.58 6.36
C VAL A 50 -8.06 -17.51 5.77
N LYS A 51 -8.80 -17.88 4.73
CA LYS A 51 -9.84 -17.04 4.13
C LYS A 51 -11.21 -17.63 4.44
N ILE A 52 -12.10 -16.80 4.94
CA ILE A 52 -13.45 -17.13 5.37
C ILE A 52 -14.40 -16.28 4.53
N LYS A 53 -15.39 -16.91 3.92
CA LYS A 53 -16.42 -16.29 3.10
C LYS A 53 -17.78 -16.52 3.77
N PRO A 54 -18.21 -15.64 4.70
CA PRO A 54 -19.49 -15.80 5.40
C PRO A 54 -20.70 -15.67 4.47
N SER A 55 -20.56 -14.90 3.39
CA SER A 55 -21.59 -14.71 2.35
C SER A 55 -20.94 -14.40 1.00
N GLU A 56 -21.74 -14.36 -0.07
CA GLU A 56 -21.27 -13.93 -1.40
C GLU A 56 -20.69 -12.50 -1.40
N ASN A 57 -21.11 -11.66 -0.46
CA ASN A 57 -20.75 -10.26 -0.40
C ASN A 57 -19.68 -9.95 0.66
N SER A 58 -19.15 -10.95 1.37
CA SER A 58 -18.20 -10.71 2.46
C SER A 58 -17.05 -11.69 2.49
N LEU A 59 -15.88 -11.18 2.87
CA LEU A 59 -14.65 -11.96 3.01
C LEU A 59 -13.95 -11.52 4.29
N LEU A 60 -13.39 -12.48 5.03
CA LEU A 60 -12.46 -12.25 6.12
C LEU A 60 -11.21 -13.09 5.87
N LYS A 61 -10.04 -12.48 6.03
CA LYS A 61 -8.75 -13.14 5.91
C LYS A 61 -7.96 -12.96 7.20
N LEU A 62 -7.41 -14.05 7.73
CA LEU A 62 -6.68 -14.09 9.01
C LEU A 62 -5.31 -14.74 8.81
N GLY A 63 -4.24 -14.08 9.26
CA GLY A 63 -2.86 -14.57 9.13
C GLY A 63 -1.99 -13.59 8.36
N ARG A 64 -1.05 -14.10 7.56
CA ARG A 64 -0.16 -13.31 6.68
C ARG A 64 -0.69 -13.35 5.26
N PHE A 65 -0.94 -12.18 4.69
CA PHE A 65 -1.55 -12.06 3.38
C PHE A 65 -0.97 -10.89 2.60
N GLY A 66 -0.98 -11.02 1.27
CA GLY A 66 -0.59 -9.92 0.39
C GLY A 66 -1.57 -8.75 0.52
N THR A 67 -1.02 -7.54 0.57
CA THR A 67 -1.79 -6.29 0.53
C THR A 67 -1.27 -5.39 -0.59
N ASP A 68 -0.74 -5.98 -1.65
CA ASP A 68 -0.19 -5.28 -2.80
C ASP A 68 -1.12 -5.41 -4.01
N TYR A 69 -1.64 -4.28 -4.51
CA TYR A 69 -2.56 -4.31 -5.65
C TYR A 69 -1.82 -4.60 -6.98
N SER A 70 -0.56 -4.19 -7.10
CA SER A 70 0.24 -4.40 -8.32
C SER A 70 0.63 -5.86 -8.50
N TYR A 71 0.73 -6.61 -7.39
CA TYR A 71 0.88 -8.06 -7.37
C TYR A 71 -0.45 -8.83 -7.42
N GLY A 72 -1.59 -8.14 -7.54
CA GLY A 72 -2.91 -8.76 -7.62
C GLY A 72 -3.44 -9.32 -6.30
N SER A 73 -2.84 -8.97 -5.16
CA SER A 73 -3.33 -9.42 -3.84
C SER A 73 -4.61 -8.69 -3.40
N LEU A 74 -4.80 -7.47 -3.90
CA LEU A 74 -6.00 -6.66 -3.72
C LEU A 74 -6.58 -6.31 -5.08
N PRO A 75 -7.91 -6.22 -5.22
CA PRO A 75 -8.58 -6.01 -6.51
C PRO A 75 -8.33 -4.61 -7.11
N TYR A 76 -8.01 -3.64 -6.26
CA TYR A 76 -7.68 -2.26 -6.64
C TYR A 76 -6.88 -1.60 -5.51
N ARG A 77 -6.47 -0.35 -5.72
CA ARG A 77 -5.74 0.44 -4.73
C ARG A 77 -6.67 0.93 -3.61
N ILE A 78 -6.87 0.09 -2.60
CA ILE A 78 -7.64 0.43 -1.39
C ILE A 78 -6.82 1.42 -0.54
N PRO A 79 -7.37 2.59 -0.14
CA PRO A 79 -6.61 3.60 0.59
C PRO A 79 -5.96 3.06 1.86
N LEU A 80 -4.69 3.41 2.08
CA LEU A 80 -3.83 3.04 3.23
C LEU A 80 -3.54 1.53 3.43
N MET A 81 -4.32 0.65 2.82
CA MET A 81 -4.13 -0.80 2.90
C MET A 81 -3.28 -1.32 1.74
N ALA A 82 -3.49 -0.77 0.54
CA ALA A 82 -2.83 -1.25 -0.66
C ALA A 82 -1.41 -0.68 -0.82
N GLY A 83 -0.42 -1.57 -0.86
CA GLY A 83 0.91 -1.30 -1.40
C GLY A 83 0.90 -1.24 -2.92
N SER A 84 1.86 -0.52 -3.49
CA SER A 84 2.07 -0.37 -4.94
C SER A 84 3.50 -0.80 -5.31
N SER A 85 3.94 -1.98 -4.87
CA SER A 85 5.35 -2.33 -4.96
C SER A 85 5.81 -2.45 -6.41
N GLN A 86 6.59 -1.48 -6.87
CA GLN A 86 7.44 -1.60 -8.07
C GLN A 86 8.74 -2.35 -7.75
N ARG A 87 8.66 -3.37 -6.88
CA ARG A 87 9.78 -4.05 -6.22
C ARG A 87 9.61 -5.57 -6.37
N THR A 88 10.62 -6.38 -6.06
CA THR A 88 10.64 -7.84 -6.36
C THR A 88 9.71 -8.65 -5.48
N LEU A 89 9.37 -8.13 -4.30
CA LEU A 89 8.48 -8.80 -3.37
C LEU A 89 7.26 -7.92 -3.12
N PRO A 90 6.07 -8.53 -2.96
CA PRO A 90 4.85 -7.80 -2.63
C PRO A 90 4.88 -7.25 -1.22
N THR A 91 4.10 -6.20 -0.99
CA THR A 91 3.73 -5.80 0.37
C THR A 91 2.88 -6.88 1.04
N VAL A 92 3.23 -7.27 2.26
CA VAL A 92 2.52 -8.27 3.06
C VAL A 92 2.11 -7.69 4.41
N SER A 93 0.92 -8.04 4.86
CA SER A 93 0.41 -7.68 6.17
C SER A 93 0.11 -8.94 6.98
N GLU A 94 0.32 -8.87 8.29
CA GLU A 94 -0.15 -9.89 9.23
C GLU A 94 -1.22 -9.33 10.17
N GLY A 95 -2.37 -10.00 10.18
CA GLY A 95 -3.47 -9.72 11.10
C GLY A 95 -4.80 -10.19 10.53
N ALA A 96 -5.76 -9.27 10.40
CA ALA A 96 -7.08 -9.53 9.87
C ALA A 96 -7.43 -8.52 8.76
N LEU A 97 -7.98 -8.98 7.65
CA LEU A 97 -8.50 -8.16 6.55
C LEU A 97 -9.94 -8.58 6.26
N GLY A 98 -10.87 -7.64 6.37
CA GLY A 98 -12.28 -7.80 6.08
C GLY A 98 -12.71 -6.99 4.87
N TYR A 99 -13.62 -7.56 4.10
CA TYR A 99 -14.31 -6.94 2.97
C TYR A 99 -15.81 -7.17 3.08
N TRP A 100 -16.58 -6.15 2.73
CA TRP A 100 -18.03 -6.25 2.58
C TRP A 100 -18.51 -5.37 1.43
N ALA A 101 -19.12 -5.99 0.40
CA ALA A 101 -19.91 -5.30 -0.60
C ALA A 101 -21.26 -4.89 0.03
N LEU A 102 -21.36 -3.63 0.45
CA LEU A 102 -22.59 -3.08 1.03
C LEU A 102 -23.70 -2.98 -0.03
N THR A 103 -23.33 -2.57 -1.24
CA THR A 103 -24.16 -2.58 -2.46
C THR A 103 -23.29 -3.00 -3.64
N PRO A 104 -23.84 -3.24 -4.84
CA PRO A 104 -23.03 -3.51 -6.04
C PRO A 104 -22.04 -2.40 -6.42
N ASN A 105 -22.18 -1.21 -5.82
CA ASN A 105 -21.37 -0.03 -6.12
C ASN A 105 -20.62 0.50 -4.88
N ILE A 106 -20.78 -0.12 -3.71
CA ILE A 106 -20.15 0.35 -2.46
C ILE A 106 -19.44 -0.81 -1.77
N ASP A 107 -18.12 -0.69 -1.71
CA ASP A 107 -17.22 -1.61 -1.02
C ASP A 107 -16.81 -1.01 0.33
N LEU A 108 -16.85 -1.82 1.39
CA LEU A 108 -16.26 -1.52 2.70
C LEU A 108 -15.10 -2.46 2.97
N TRP A 109 -13.99 -1.90 3.47
CA TRP A 109 -12.80 -2.64 3.85
C TRP A 109 -12.39 -2.29 5.28
N GLY A 110 -12.00 -3.29 6.05
CA GLY A 110 -11.42 -3.11 7.37
C GLY A 110 -10.16 -3.94 7.50
N MET A 111 -9.12 -3.40 8.11
CA MET A 111 -7.91 -4.17 8.39
C MET A 111 -7.40 -3.89 9.79
N TRP A 112 -6.91 -4.92 10.45
CA TRP A 112 -6.16 -4.83 11.68
C TRP A 112 -4.81 -5.48 11.44
N ARG A 113 -3.72 -4.70 11.55
CA ARG A 113 -2.37 -5.13 11.20
C ARG A 113 -1.43 -5.04 12.38
N SER A 114 -0.76 -6.15 12.67
CA SER A 114 0.20 -6.27 13.76
C SER A 114 1.64 -6.38 13.28
N ARG A 115 1.86 -6.86 12.05
CA ARG A 115 3.16 -6.94 11.39
C ARG A 115 3.01 -6.61 9.91
N VAL A 116 4.09 -6.15 9.30
CA VAL A 116 4.11 -5.74 7.90
C VAL A 116 5.48 -6.04 7.28
N PHE A 117 5.48 -6.28 5.97
CA PHE A 117 6.64 -6.19 5.12
C PHE A 117 6.38 -5.13 4.06
N LEU A 118 7.12 -4.02 4.12
CA LEU A 118 7.15 -2.96 3.12
C LEU A 118 8.42 -3.06 2.26
N TRP A 119 8.51 -2.20 1.25
CA TRP A 119 9.64 -2.18 0.31
C TRP A 119 11.01 -1.85 0.95
N THR A 120 11.03 -1.23 2.13
CA THR A 120 12.24 -0.93 2.91
C THR A 120 12.68 -2.07 3.84
N ASP A 121 11.88 -3.13 3.98
CA ASP A 121 12.06 -4.13 5.03
C ASP A 121 12.91 -5.34 4.61
N SER A 122 13.79 -5.17 3.62
CA SER A 122 14.68 -6.24 3.14
C SER A 122 15.56 -6.81 4.26
N THR A 123 16.08 -5.95 5.15
CA THR A 123 16.89 -6.32 6.32
C THR A 123 16.07 -6.87 7.49
N THR A 124 14.89 -6.32 7.73
CA THR A 124 14.08 -6.63 8.91
C THR A 124 13.14 -7.82 8.70
N GLY A 125 12.81 -8.13 7.45
CA GLY A 125 11.79 -9.10 7.10
C GLY A 125 10.39 -8.63 7.52
N ILE A 126 9.48 -9.57 7.78
CA ILE A 126 8.16 -9.24 8.32
C ILE A 126 8.34 -8.70 9.75
N ARG A 127 8.27 -7.39 9.89
CA ARG A 127 8.55 -6.67 11.14
C ARG A 127 7.27 -6.28 11.87
N ASP A 128 7.40 -5.98 13.16
CA ASP A 128 6.28 -5.48 13.95
C ASP A 128 5.80 -4.12 13.45
N GLU A 129 4.48 -3.92 13.54
CA GLU A 129 3.86 -2.60 13.41
C GLU A 129 4.10 -1.83 14.71
N GLY A 130 4.69 -0.63 14.64
CA GLY A 130 5.02 0.09 15.87
C GLY A 130 5.89 1.31 15.69
N VAL A 131 6.51 1.73 16.79
CA VAL A 131 7.36 2.92 16.87
C VAL A 131 8.73 2.58 16.30
N TYR A 132 9.21 3.37 15.34
CA TYR A 132 10.55 3.20 14.79
C TYR A 132 11.60 3.72 15.77
N ASN A 133 12.56 2.87 16.13
CA ASN A 133 13.70 3.22 16.97
C ASN A 133 14.93 3.46 16.10
N SER A 134 15.29 4.74 15.92
CA SER A 134 16.42 5.15 15.06
C SER A 134 17.79 4.70 15.57
N GLN A 135 17.92 4.38 16.87
CA GLN A 135 19.19 3.91 17.44
C GLN A 135 19.46 2.44 17.11
N THR A 136 18.39 1.62 17.02
CA THR A 136 18.50 0.18 16.77
C THR A 136 18.12 -0.21 15.34
N GLY A 137 17.48 0.69 14.59
CA GLY A 137 16.92 0.41 13.27
C GLY A 137 15.71 -0.54 13.30
N LYS A 138 15.15 -0.79 14.48
CA LYS A 138 14.06 -1.76 14.70
C LYS A 138 12.75 -1.05 15.03
N TYR A 139 11.67 -1.81 14.92
CA TYR A 139 10.34 -1.39 15.29
C TYR A 139 9.97 -2.04 16.62
N ASP A 140 9.72 -1.20 17.61
CA ASP A 140 9.20 -1.65 18.88
C ASP A 140 7.71 -1.91 18.71
N LYS A 141 7.30 -3.17 18.87
CA LYS A 141 5.91 -3.57 18.75
C LYS A 141 5.05 -2.68 19.65
N HIS A 142 4.16 -1.95 19.01
CA HIS A 142 3.17 -1.17 19.72
C HIS A 142 1.77 -1.73 19.42
N ARG A 143 0.72 -1.05 19.88
CA ARG A 143 -0.65 -1.38 19.48
C ARG A 143 -0.71 -1.54 17.96
N ALA A 144 -1.45 -2.56 17.52
CA ALA A 144 -1.68 -2.82 16.11
C ALA A 144 -2.37 -1.61 15.45
N ARG A 145 -2.16 -1.47 14.15
CA ARG A 145 -2.77 -0.43 13.34
C ARG A 145 -4.12 -0.91 12.82
N SER A 146 -5.12 -0.07 13.00
CA SER A 146 -6.47 -0.31 12.47
C SER A 146 -6.70 0.55 11.25
N PHE A 147 -7.40 0.01 10.26
CA PHE A 147 -7.72 0.66 9.00
C PHE A 147 -9.20 0.49 8.70
N LEU A 148 -9.80 1.50 8.11
CA LEU A 148 -11.14 1.47 7.55
C LEU A 148 -11.11 2.21 6.23
N ALA A 149 -11.71 1.63 5.19
CA ALA A 149 -11.88 2.29 3.90
C ALA A 149 -13.25 1.99 3.31
N ALA A 150 -13.76 2.96 2.55
CA ALA A 150 -14.96 2.82 1.74
C ALA A 150 -14.63 3.24 0.30
N SER A 151 -15.20 2.54 -0.66
CA SER A 151 -15.09 2.87 -2.08
C SER A 151 -16.47 2.83 -2.72
N TRP A 152 -16.86 3.92 -3.38
CA TRP A 152 -17.93 3.89 -4.36
C TRP A 152 -17.34 3.63 -5.75
N HIS A 153 -18.01 2.86 -6.59
CA HIS A 153 -17.58 2.64 -7.98
C HIS A 153 -18.72 2.37 -8.95
N ASP A 154 -18.46 2.68 -10.22
CA ASP A 154 -19.22 2.23 -11.39
C ASP A 154 -18.25 1.73 -12.48
N ASP A 155 -18.72 1.55 -13.71
CA ASP A 155 -17.91 1.04 -14.82
C ASP A 155 -16.76 1.98 -15.24
N THR A 156 -16.84 3.25 -14.88
CA THR A 156 -15.91 4.30 -15.33
C THR A 156 -15.21 5.02 -14.18
N SER A 157 -15.71 4.92 -12.97
CA SER A 157 -15.33 5.77 -11.85
C SER A 157 -15.14 4.96 -10.58
N ARG A 158 -14.18 5.37 -9.75
CA ARG A 158 -13.99 4.86 -8.39
C ARG A 158 -13.57 5.99 -7.46
N TYR A 159 -14.30 6.18 -6.37
CA TYR A 159 -14.00 7.18 -5.35
C TYR A 159 -13.85 6.49 -4.02
N SER A 160 -12.67 6.61 -3.43
CA SER A 160 -12.30 5.90 -2.20
C SER A 160 -11.81 6.85 -1.14
N LEU A 161 -12.18 6.58 0.11
CA LEU A 161 -11.69 7.26 1.29
C LEU A 161 -11.32 6.20 2.33
N GLY A 162 -10.16 6.34 2.95
CA GLY A 162 -9.77 5.49 4.06
C GLY A 162 -8.99 6.23 5.13
N ALA A 163 -9.03 5.68 6.34
CA ALA A 163 -8.31 6.17 7.50
C ALA A 163 -7.58 5.03 8.19
N SER A 164 -6.46 5.35 8.85
CA SER A 164 -5.76 4.42 9.73
C SER A 164 -5.36 5.10 11.03
N VAL A 165 -5.41 4.33 12.11
CA VAL A 165 -5.08 4.78 13.47
C VAL A 165 -4.14 3.78 14.10
N GLN A 166 -3.05 4.29 14.65
CA GLN A 166 -2.16 3.51 15.49
C GLN A 166 -1.69 4.38 16.65
N LYS A 167 -2.13 4.02 17.85
CA LYS A 167 -1.75 4.70 19.10
C LYS A 167 -0.22 4.83 19.19
N ASP A 168 0.26 5.96 19.69
CA ASP A 168 1.69 6.27 19.86
C ASP A 168 2.54 6.26 18.57
N VAL A 169 1.89 6.13 17.40
CA VAL A 169 2.53 6.15 16.08
C VAL A 169 1.95 7.25 15.21
N SER A 170 0.75 7.06 14.65
CA SER A 170 0.15 8.03 13.73
C SER A 170 -1.33 7.82 13.48
N ASN A 171 -2.00 8.90 13.11
CA ASN A 171 -3.32 8.91 12.47
C ASN A 171 -3.16 9.34 11.01
N GLN A 172 -3.85 8.66 10.09
CA GLN A 172 -3.72 8.92 8.65
C GLN A 172 -5.08 8.89 7.96
N ILE A 173 -5.22 9.67 6.90
CA ILE A 173 -6.37 9.68 6.01
C ILE A 173 -5.88 9.76 4.55
N GLN A 174 -6.53 9.03 3.67
CA GLN A 174 -6.23 9.03 2.24
C GLN A 174 -7.50 8.97 1.41
N SER A 175 -7.56 9.81 0.39
CA SER A 175 -8.58 9.77 -0.66
C SER A 175 -7.95 9.40 -2.00
N ILE A 176 -8.68 8.64 -2.81
CA ILE A 176 -8.30 8.26 -4.18
C ILE A 176 -9.54 8.41 -5.05
N LEU A 177 -9.47 9.28 -6.05
CA LEU A 177 -10.54 9.55 -7.00
C LEU A 177 -10.05 9.17 -8.39
N GLU A 178 -10.79 8.31 -9.08
CA GLU A 178 -10.48 7.85 -10.43
C GLU A 178 -11.72 8.02 -11.31
N LYS A 179 -11.53 8.54 -12.52
CA LYS A 179 -12.60 8.65 -13.51
C LYS A 179 -12.05 8.47 -14.92
N SER A 180 -12.70 7.61 -15.68
CA SER A 180 -12.46 7.40 -17.10
C SER A 180 -13.58 8.05 -17.90
N ILE A 181 -13.22 8.87 -18.87
CA ILE A 181 -14.14 9.57 -19.77
C ILE A 181 -13.89 9.00 -21.17
N PRO A 182 -14.82 8.19 -21.71
CA PRO A 182 -14.74 7.79 -23.11
C PRO A 182 -14.90 9.04 -23.97
N LEU A 183 -13.92 9.31 -24.83
CA LEU A 183 -13.98 10.41 -25.79
C LEU A 183 -14.63 9.94 -27.09
N ASP A 184 -14.28 8.71 -27.50
CA ASP A 184 -14.75 7.99 -28.68
C ASP A 184 -14.56 6.48 -28.41
N PRO A 185 -15.09 5.56 -29.26
CA PRO A 185 -15.00 4.11 -29.02
C PRO A 185 -13.58 3.57 -28.78
N ASN A 186 -12.57 4.29 -29.27
CA ASN A 186 -11.17 3.90 -29.27
C ASN A 186 -10.29 4.80 -28.37
N TYR A 187 -10.86 5.85 -27.78
CA TYR A 187 -10.11 6.87 -27.05
C TYR A 187 -10.71 7.11 -25.68
N THR A 188 -9.88 7.15 -24.66
CA THR A 188 -10.33 7.37 -23.27
C THR A 188 -9.38 8.31 -22.56
N LEU A 189 -9.95 9.27 -21.84
CA LEU A 189 -9.22 10.13 -20.92
C LEU A 189 -9.47 9.63 -19.49
N LYS A 190 -8.42 9.18 -18.80
CA LYS A 190 -8.47 8.83 -17.38
C LYS A 190 -7.90 9.96 -16.54
N GLY A 191 -8.63 10.40 -15.53
CA GLY A 191 -8.15 11.29 -14.49
C GLY A 191 -8.09 10.57 -13.15
N GLU A 192 -7.01 10.81 -12.42
CA GLU A 192 -6.75 10.23 -11.11
C GLU A 192 -6.27 11.32 -10.15
N LEU A 193 -6.80 11.38 -8.94
CA LEU A 193 -6.41 12.30 -7.87
C LEU A 193 -6.28 11.56 -6.54
N LEU A 194 -5.17 11.78 -5.84
CA LEU A 194 -4.88 11.19 -4.54
C LEU A 194 -4.60 12.31 -3.55
N GLY A 195 -5.28 12.28 -2.41
CA GLY A 195 -5.00 13.13 -1.26
C GLY A 195 -4.56 12.27 -0.07
N PHE A 196 -3.61 12.75 0.71
CA PHE A 196 -3.12 12.06 1.90
C PHE A 196 -2.76 13.08 2.98
N TYR A 197 -3.10 12.76 4.22
CA TYR A 197 -2.66 13.50 5.40
C TYR A 197 -2.33 12.51 6.50
N ALA A 198 -1.24 12.78 7.22
CA ALA A 198 -0.87 12.01 8.39
C ALA A 198 -0.33 12.91 9.49
N GLN A 199 -0.61 12.53 10.72
CA GLN A 199 -0.15 13.19 11.93
C GLN A 199 0.44 12.16 12.88
N LEU A 200 1.63 12.45 13.41
CA LEU A 200 2.28 11.61 14.41
C LEU A 200 1.57 11.74 15.76
N GLU A 201 1.48 10.62 16.47
CA GLU A 201 0.88 10.54 17.80
C GLU A 201 1.90 10.04 18.82
N GLY A 202 1.74 10.44 20.09
CA GLY A 202 2.48 9.90 21.24
C GLY A 202 3.99 9.81 21.06
N LEU A 203 4.55 8.60 21.19
CA LEU A 203 5.99 8.35 21.18
C LEU A 203 6.68 8.77 19.88
N SER A 204 6.04 8.51 18.74
CA SER A 204 6.61 8.88 17.44
C SER A 204 6.66 10.40 17.24
N ARG A 205 5.68 11.12 17.78
CA ARG A 205 5.64 12.60 17.76
C ARG A 205 6.79 13.22 18.56
N ASN A 206 7.20 12.59 19.66
CA ASN A 206 8.27 13.10 20.52
C ASN A 206 9.67 12.84 19.95
N THR A 207 9.80 11.90 19.01
CA THR A 207 11.08 11.39 18.52
C THR A 207 11.34 11.70 17.05
N SER A 208 10.33 12.17 16.32
CA SER A 208 10.43 12.52 14.90
C SER A 208 9.85 13.91 14.64
N GLN A 209 10.50 14.66 13.76
CA GLN A 209 9.98 15.88 13.14
C GLN A 209 10.14 15.74 11.63
N PRO A 210 9.22 16.27 10.81
CA PRO A 210 7.99 17.00 11.17
C PRO A 210 6.89 16.11 11.78
N ASN A 211 5.94 16.73 12.50
CA ASN A 211 4.85 16.04 13.21
C ASN A 211 3.60 15.76 12.37
N GLU A 212 3.48 16.40 11.21
CA GLU A 212 2.40 16.17 10.25
C GLU A 212 2.92 16.29 8.83
N THR A 213 2.27 15.61 7.90
CA THR A 213 2.59 15.63 6.47
C THR A 213 1.29 15.62 5.67
N ALA A 214 1.32 16.30 4.53
CA ALA A 214 0.19 16.33 3.61
C ALA A 214 0.68 16.18 2.19
N LEU A 215 -0.04 15.40 1.40
CA LEU A 215 0.31 15.10 0.02
C LEU A 215 -0.94 15.18 -0.86
N VAL A 216 -0.79 15.79 -2.02
CA VAL A 216 -1.77 15.72 -3.11
C VAL A 216 -1.05 15.38 -4.40
N SER A 217 -1.58 14.44 -5.17
CA SER A 217 -1.02 14.07 -6.48
C SER A 217 -2.12 13.72 -7.45
N GLY A 218 -1.93 14.03 -8.72
CA GLY A 218 -2.86 13.70 -9.79
C GLY A 218 -2.16 13.18 -11.02
N GLN A 219 -2.90 12.43 -11.84
CA GLN A 219 -2.47 11.95 -13.13
C GLN A 219 -3.60 12.08 -14.15
N LEU A 220 -3.26 12.55 -15.35
CA LEU A 220 -4.12 12.49 -16.51
C LEU A 220 -3.48 11.55 -17.52
N THR A 221 -4.24 10.56 -17.99
CA THR A 221 -3.80 9.60 -19.00
C THR A 221 -4.76 9.64 -20.18
N TRP A 222 -4.24 9.93 -21.36
CA TRP A 222 -4.95 9.77 -22.62
C TRP A 222 -4.56 8.44 -23.25
N ASN A 223 -5.54 7.59 -23.52
CA ASN A 223 -5.37 6.29 -24.15
C ASN A 223 -5.91 6.33 -25.57
N ALA A 224 -5.12 5.81 -26.51
CA ALA A 224 -5.45 5.62 -27.92
C ALA A 224 -5.11 4.18 -28.34
N PRO A 225 -5.60 3.68 -29.50
CA PRO A 225 -5.33 2.30 -29.93
C PRO A 225 -3.85 2.01 -30.18
N TRP A 226 -3.07 3.06 -30.45
CA TRP A 226 -1.65 2.96 -30.79
C TRP A 226 -0.73 3.27 -29.61
N GLY A 227 -1.26 3.70 -28.47
CA GLY A 227 -0.46 4.01 -27.29
C GLY A 227 -1.17 4.91 -26.29
N SER A 228 -0.48 5.17 -25.18
CA SER A 228 -0.98 6.01 -24.11
C SER A 228 0.04 7.10 -23.78
N VAL A 229 -0.48 8.31 -23.50
CA VAL A 229 0.31 9.44 -23.01
C VAL A 229 -0.24 9.83 -21.65
N PHE A 230 0.64 10.01 -20.66
CA PHE A 230 0.24 10.46 -19.34
C PHE A 230 1.08 11.65 -18.88
N GLY A 231 0.46 12.50 -18.06
CA GLY A 231 1.12 13.55 -17.30
C GLY A 231 0.67 13.45 -15.85
N SER A 232 1.62 13.51 -14.92
CA SER A 232 1.34 13.45 -13.48
C SER A 232 2.01 14.60 -12.78
N GLY A 233 1.41 15.08 -11.71
CA GLY A 233 2.05 16.03 -10.82
C GLY A 233 1.54 15.96 -9.39
N GLY A 234 2.28 16.59 -8.48
CA GLY A 234 1.92 16.53 -7.07
C GLY A 234 2.72 17.47 -6.19
N TYR A 235 2.29 17.54 -4.94
CA TYR A 235 2.84 18.40 -3.90
C TYR A 235 2.88 17.67 -2.57
N LEU A 236 4.03 17.75 -1.91
CA LEU A 236 4.27 17.22 -0.57
C LEU A 236 4.65 18.36 0.37
N ARG A 237 3.87 18.49 1.44
CA ARG A 237 4.18 19.36 2.58
C ARG A 237 4.76 18.52 3.71
N HIS A 238 5.91 18.94 4.22
CA HIS A 238 6.63 18.31 5.34
C HIS A 238 6.99 16.85 5.04
N ALA A 239 8.14 16.61 4.42
CA ALA A 239 8.64 15.25 4.19
C ALA A 239 8.92 14.56 5.54
N MET A 240 8.39 13.35 5.72
CA MET A 240 8.61 12.54 6.92
C MET A 240 9.51 11.36 6.62
N ASN A 241 10.06 10.76 7.67
CA ASN A 241 10.72 9.48 7.54
C ASN A 241 9.69 8.39 7.17
N GLY A 242 9.83 7.83 5.96
CA GLY A 242 9.03 6.72 5.45
C GLY A 242 8.95 5.49 6.38
N ALA A 243 9.92 5.34 7.28
CA ALA A 243 9.91 4.31 8.31
C ALA A 243 8.74 4.49 9.31
N VAL A 244 8.28 5.72 9.56
CA VAL A 244 7.19 6.03 10.51
C VAL A 244 5.86 6.21 9.79
N VAL A 245 5.86 7.02 8.73
CA VAL A 245 4.73 7.25 7.85
C VAL A 245 5.26 7.19 6.43
N ASP A 246 4.79 6.22 5.64
CA ASP A 246 5.17 6.10 4.24
C ASP A 246 4.57 7.24 3.41
N THR A 247 5.42 8.14 2.94
CA THR A 247 5.07 9.24 2.03
C THR A 247 5.43 8.91 0.57
N ASP A 248 6.00 7.72 0.27
CA ASP A 248 6.30 7.22 -1.08
C ASP A 248 5.00 6.81 -1.80
N ILE A 249 4.08 7.77 -1.87
CA ILE A 249 2.73 7.65 -2.40
C ILE A 249 2.69 8.43 -3.72
N GLY A 250 2.52 7.72 -4.82
CA GLY A 250 2.41 8.32 -6.15
C GLY A 250 1.65 7.43 -7.13
N TYR A 251 1.64 7.82 -8.40
CA TYR A 251 1.11 6.99 -9.49
C TYR A 251 2.23 6.12 -10.07
N PRO A 252 1.92 4.94 -10.62
CA PRO A 252 2.87 4.18 -11.41
C PRO A 252 3.51 5.11 -12.45
N PHE A 253 4.85 5.10 -12.55
CA PHE A 253 5.65 5.98 -13.41
C PHE A 253 5.80 7.44 -12.99
N SER A 254 5.06 7.95 -11.99
CA SER A 254 5.47 9.18 -11.31
C SER A 254 6.66 8.85 -10.41
N LEU A 255 7.74 9.63 -10.48
CA LEU A 255 8.73 9.62 -9.41
C LEU A 255 7.96 10.00 -8.14
N SER A 256 7.91 9.10 -7.17
CA SER A 256 7.08 9.32 -6.00
C SER A 256 7.51 10.55 -5.22
N LEU A 257 6.55 11.18 -4.55
CA LEU A 257 6.75 12.47 -3.92
C LEU A 257 7.73 12.42 -2.75
N ASP A 258 7.85 11.29 -2.03
CA ASP A 258 8.89 11.13 -1.00
C ASP A 258 10.32 11.05 -1.55
N ARG A 259 10.48 10.56 -2.79
CA ARG A 259 11.81 10.48 -3.44
C ARG A 259 12.33 11.85 -3.89
N ASN A 260 11.48 12.87 -3.76
CA ASN A 260 11.61 14.19 -4.32
C ASN A 260 11.39 15.20 -3.17
N ARG A 261 12.49 15.68 -2.56
CA ARG A 261 12.58 16.53 -1.34
C ARG A 261 11.45 17.56 -1.11
N GLU A 262 11.27 17.94 0.17
CA GLU A 262 10.26 18.90 0.67
C GLU A 262 9.95 20.10 -0.27
N GLY A 263 8.66 20.39 -0.47
CA GLY A 263 8.21 21.55 -1.23
C GLY A 263 8.27 21.40 -2.75
N MET A 264 8.52 20.20 -3.28
CA MET A 264 8.58 19.98 -4.72
C MET A 264 7.20 20.02 -5.37
N GLN A 265 7.15 20.69 -6.51
CA GLN A 265 6.11 20.59 -7.53
C GLN A 265 6.72 19.77 -8.67
N SER A 266 6.19 18.58 -8.93
CA SER A 266 6.59 17.74 -10.06
C SER A 266 5.53 17.74 -11.13
#